data_AF-A0A856MKC8-F1
#
_entry.id   AF-A0A856MKC8-F1
#
_cell.length_a   1.000
_cell.length_b   1.000
_cell.length_c   1.000
_cell.angle_alpha   90.00
_cell.angle_beta   90.00
_cell.angle_gamma   90.00
#
_symmetry.space_group_name_H-M   'P 1'
#
loop_
_entity.id
_entity.type
_entity.pdbx_description
1 polymer ?
#
loop_
_entity_poly.entity_id
_entity_poly.type
_entity_poly.pdbx_seq_one_letter_code
_entity_poly.pdbx_strand_id
1 'polypeptide(L)'
;MLNENRFLLMSLAIAGLALGGCPASAEGSDREARDITVTCTSTVAYDVGACQILANARCDGERAQLRGVLSSTFLPANKLYQNTARYRCLGA
;
A
#
# COMPACT_ATOMS: atom_id res chain seq x y z
N MET A 1 -10.60 8.15 60.28
CA MET A 1 -11.71 7.79 59.38
C MET A 1 -11.29 6.47 58.71
N LEU A 2 -11.62 5.32 59.32
CA LEU A 2 -12.65 4.39 58.83
C LEU A 2 -12.55 4.18 57.30
N ASN A 3 -11.96 3.08 56.83
CA ASN A 3 -12.71 1.86 56.60
C ASN A 3 -11.80 0.71 56.15
N GLU A 4 -11.90 -0.39 56.89
CA GLU A 4 -11.47 -1.73 56.51
C GLU A 4 -12.32 -2.24 55.34
N ASN A 5 -11.72 -2.96 54.40
CA ASN A 5 -12.46 -3.94 53.61
C ASN A 5 -11.54 -5.12 53.28
N ARG A 6 -11.56 -6.11 54.17
CA ARG A 6 -11.06 -7.47 53.94
C ARG A 6 -12.25 -8.34 53.52
N PHE A 7 -12.25 -8.85 52.30
CA PHE A 7 -12.96 -10.07 51.88
C PHE A 7 -12.20 -10.62 50.66
N LEU A 8 -11.21 -11.50 50.79
CA LEU A 8 -11.26 -12.97 50.98
C LEU A 8 -12.01 -13.75 49.88
N LEU A 9 -11.23 -14.64 49.24
CA LEU A 9 -11.59 -15.91 48.57
C LEU A 9 -12.18 -15.77 47.15
N MET A 10 -11.82 -16.54 46.14
CA MET A 10 -11.28 -17.90 46.11
C MET A 10 -10.34 -18.09 44.91
N SER A 11 -9.34 -18.93 45.15
CA SER A 11 -8.49 -19.57 44.16
C SER A 11 -9.32 -20.36 43.15
N LEU A 12 -9.17 -20.06 41.85
CA LEU A 12 -9.27 -21.09 40.81
C LEU A 12 -7.94 -21.16 40.07
N ALA A 13 -7.14 -22.13 40.48
CA ALA A 13 -6.05 -22.64 39.69
C ALA A 13 -6.64 -23.33 38.45
N ILE A 14 -6.40 -22.78 37.27
CA ILE A 14 -6.43 -23.53 36.03
C ILE A 14 -4.97 -23.63 35.60
N ALA A 15 -4.36 -24.74 36.00
CA ALA A 15 -3.11 -25.20 35.43
C ALA A 15 -3.34 -25.52 33.96
N GLY A 16 -2.56 -24.93 33.06
CA GLY A 16 -2.60 -25.27 31.64
C GLY A 16 -1.93 -24.26 30.73
N LEU A 17 -0.61 -24.39 30.59
CA LEU A 17 0.16 -24.15 29.35
C LEU A 17 -0.07 -22.84 28.58
N ALA A 18 0.81 -21.86 28.79
CA ALA A 18 1.76 -21.39 27.77
C ALA A 18 2.28 -19.99 28.15
N LEU A 19 3.58 -19.91 28.38
CA LEU A 19 4.37 -18.69 28.33
C LEU A 19 4.19 -18.02 26.97
N GLY A 20 3.83 -16.74 26.93
CA GLY A 20 3.86 -16.01 25.68
C GLY A 20 2.99 -14.75 25.63
N GLY A 21 3.14 -13.87 26.61
CA GLY A 21 2.79 -12.46 26.36
C GLY A 21 3.82 -11.86 25.40
N CYS A 22 3.41 -11.60 24.17
CA CYS A 22 3.93 -10.48 23.40
C CYS A 22 2.77 -9.82 22.65
N PRO A 23 2.65 -8.49 22.76
CA PRO A 23 1.52 -7.73 22.25
C PRO A 23 1.48 -7.80 20.73
N ALA A 24 0.27 -7.61 20.19
CA ALA A 24 -0.05 -7.23 18.82
C ALA A 24 1.19 -6.96 17.96
N SER A 25 1.59 -7.96 17.16
CA SER A 25 2.43 -7.71 16.00
C SER A 25 1.59 -6.87 15.06
N ALA A 26 1.72 -5.54 15.19
CA ALA A 26 1.37 -4.65 14.11
C ALA A 26 2.12 -5.17 12.90
N GLU A 27 1.43 -5.85 11.99
CA GLU A 27 1.85 -5.99 10.61
C GLU A 27 1.89 -4.57 10.04
N GLY A 28 2.90 -3.81 10.44
CA GLY A 28 3.50 -2.80 9.60
C GLY A 28 4.04 -3.56 8.42
N SER A 29 3.18 -3.80 7.44
CA SER A 29 3.60 -4.18 6.10
C SER A 29 4.49 -3.04 5.65
N ASP A 30 5.81 -3.21 5.84
CA ASP A 30 6.83 -2.48 5.10
C ASP A 30 6.48 -2.71 3.63
N ARG A 31 5.67 -1.80 3.07
CA ARG A 31 5.31 -1.83 1.66
C ARG A 31 6.57 -1.43 0.92
N GLU A 32 7.40 -2.43 0.66
CA GLU A 32 8.65 -2.28 -0.06
C GLU A 32 8.37 -1.54 -1.37
N ALA A 33 9.21 -0.54 -1.67
CA ALA A 33 9.01 0.31 -2.83
C ALA A 33 9.02 -0.55 -4.11
N ARG A 34 7.85 -0.67 -4.75
CA ARG A 34 7.67 -1.51 -5.95
C ARG A 34 7.69 -0.68 -7.22
N ASP A 35 8.35 -1.19 -8.25
CA ASP A 35 8.26 -0.61 -9.59
C ASP A 35 7.07 -1.21 -10.35
N ILE A 36 6.32 -0.37 -11.06
CA ILE A 36 5.19 -0.77 -11.90
C ILE A 36 5.31 -0.17 -13.30
N THR A 37 4.77 -0.87 -14.29
CA THR A 37 4.63 -0.37 -15.66
C THR A 37 3.16 -0.11 -15.95
N VAL A 38 2.87 1.06 -16.50
CA VAL A 38 1.51 1.52 -16.81
C VAL A 38 1.45 1.92 -18.27
N THR A 39 0.41 1.47 -18.93
CA THR A 39 0.07 1.88 -20.30
C THR A 39 -1.21 2.72 -20.25
N CYS A 40 -1.20 3.85 -20.93
CA CYS A 40 -2.34 4.76 -21.05
C CYS A 40 -2.48 5.24 -22.50
N THR A 41 -3.60 5.88 -22.82
CA THR A 41 -3.79 6.56 -24.10
C THR A 41 -3.85 8.07 -23.91
N SER A 42 -3.26 8.81 -24.83
CA SER A 42 -3.33 10.28 -24.90
C SER A 42 -3.45 10.74 -26.34
N THR A 43 -3.93 11.96 -26.56
CA THR A 43 -3.89 12.62 -27.88
C THR A 43 -2.48 13.09 -28.26
N VAL A 44 -1.54 13.10 -27.30
CA VAL A 44 -0.17 13.58 -27.49
C VAL A 44 0.84 12.45 -27.21
N ALA A 45 1.85 12.34 -28.08
CA ALA A 45 2.94 11.38 -27.90
C ALA A 45 3.71 11.66 -26.61
N TYR A 46 4.01 10.60 -25.85
CA TYR A 46 4.73 10.66 -24.56
C TYR A 46 4.05 11.49 -23.45
N ASP A 47 2.80 11.94 -23.64
CA ASP A 47 2.01 12.49 -22.55
C ASP A 47 1.56 11.37 -21.60
N VAL A 48 2.08 11.42 -20.38
CA VAL A 48 1.89 10.40 -19.34
C VAL A 48 1.00 10.89 -18.19
N GLY A 49 0.26 11.99 -18.37
CA GLY A 49 -0.68 12.48 -17.38
C GLY A 49 -1.72 11.42 -16.98
N ALA A 50 -2.33 10.75 -17.97
CA ALA A 50 -3.26 9.65 -17.72
C ALA A 50 -2.57 8.44 -17.05
N CYS A 51 -1.34 8.14 -17.44
CA CYS A 51 -0.54 7.06 -16.84
C CYS A 51 -0.25 7.33 -15.36
N GLN A 52 -0.02 8.59 -14.96
CA GLN A 52 0.22 8.97 -13.56
C GLN A 52 -1.01 8.69 -12.68
N ILE A 53 -2.21 9.01 -13.17
CA ILE A 53 -3.47 8.74 -12.44
C ILE A 53 -3.65 7.24 -12.21
N LEU A 54 -3.45 6.45 -13.27
CA LEU A 54 -3.50 4.99 -13.20
C LEU A 54 -2.41 4.41 -12.28
N ALA A 55 -1.21 4.98 -12.30
CA ALA A 55 -0.11 4.57 -11.43
C ALA A 55 -0.44 4.80 -9.95
N ASN A 56 -0.96 5.98 -9.58
CA ASN A 56 -1.38 6.28 -8.21
C ASN A 56 -2.49 5.31 -7.73
N ALA A 57 -3.48 5.03 -8.57
CA ALA A 57 -4.54 4.08 -8.25
C ALA A 57 -3.98 2.66 -8.02
N ARG A 58 -2.94 2.27 -8.75
CA ARG A 58 -2.23 0.99 -8.57
C ARG A 58 -1.27 0.99 -7.39
N CYS A 59 -0.90 2.12 -6.82
CA CYS A 59 -0.05 2.21 -5.64
C CYS A 59 -0.90 2.32 -4.35
N ASP A 60 -2.08 1.71 -4.32
CA ASP A 60 -3.01 1.74 -3.17
C ASP A 60 -3.42 3.18 -2.76
N GLY A 61 -3.41 4.13 -3.71
CA GLY A 61 -3.67 5.54 -3.45
C GLY A 61 -2.44 6.36 -3.05
N GLU A 62 -1.29 5.71 -2.82
CA GLU A 62 -0.02 6.37 -2.57
C GLU A 62 0.55 7.02 -3.84
N ARG A 63 1.47 7.97 -3.63
CA ARG A 63 2.08 8.71 -4.73
C ARG A 63 3.03 7.81 -5.53
N ALA A 64 2.71 7.61 -6.79
CA ALA A 64 3.60 6.96 -7.74
C ALA A 64 4.62 7.98 -8.29
N GLN A 65 5.91 7.67 -8.20
CA GLN A 65 6.98 8.48 -8.78
C GLN A 65 7.28 8.02 -10.20
N LEU A 66 7.18 8.92 -11.18
CA LEU A 66 7.61 8.63 -12.56
C LEU A 66 9.11 8.34 -12.61
N ARG A 67 9.50 7.21 -13.21
CA ARG A 67 10.91 6.80 -13.40
C ARG A 67 11.36 6.99 -14.85
N GLY A 68 10.43 6.93 -15.81
CA GLY A 68 10.72 7.18 -17.21
C GLY A 68 9.57 6.75 -18.11
N VAL A 69 9.51 7.36 -19.30
CA VAL A 69 8.60 6.94 -20.37
C VAL A 69 9.32 5.93 -21.25
N LEU A 70 8.72 4.76 -21.46
CA LEU A 70 9.35 3.63 -22.16
C LEU A 70 9.03 3.64 -23.66
N SER A 71 7.80 3.98 -24.02
CA SER A 71 7.36 4.00 -25.42
C SER A 71 6.16 4.90 -25.65
N SER A 72 5.98 5.30 -26.90
CA SER A 72 4.78 5.93 -27.43
C SER A 72 4.49 5.36 -28.81
N THR A 73 3.34 4.72 -28.97
CA THR A 73 2.91 4.10 -30.22
C THR A 73 1.66 4.79 -30.73
N PHE A 74 1.69 5.32 -31.95
CA PHE A 74 0.50 5.88 -32.57
C PHE A 74 -0.50 4.76 -32.94
N LEU A 75 -1.76 4.94 -32.54
CA LEU A 75 -2.89 4.05 -32.83
C LEU A 75 -3.80 4.72 -33.87
N PRO A 76 -3.69 4.37 -35.18
CA PRO A 76 -4.38 5.07 -36.25
C PRO A 76 -5.91 4.99 -36.15
N ALA A 77 -6.44 3.88 -35.66
CA ALA A 77 -7.88 3.64 -35.56
C ALA A 77 -8.61 4.72 -34.76
N ASN A 78 -7.97 5.20 -33.67
CA ASN A 78 -8.58 6.16 -32.75
C ASN A 78 -7.89 7.52 -32.78
N LYS A 79 -6.84 7.69 -33.60
CA LYS A 79 -5.99 8.90 -33.63
C LYS A 79 -5.44 9.27 -32.24
N LEU A 80 -5.02 8.25 -31.48
CA LEU A 80 -4.43 8.40 -30.14
C LEU A 80 -3.02 7.82 -30.12
N TYR A 81 -2.24 8.19 -29.13
CA TYR A 81 -0.99 7.55 -28.76
C TYR A 81 -1.21 6.63 -27.57
N GLN A 82 -0.72 5.39 -27.67
CA GLN A 82 -0.57 4.50 -26.53
C GLN A 82 0.81 4.73 -25.93
N ASN A 83 0.84 5.31 -24.73
CA ASN A 83 2.06 5.63 -24.01
C ASN A 83 2.27 4.61 -22.90
N THR A 84 3.51 4.13 -22.74
CA THR A 84 3.88 3.24 -21.65
C THR A 84 4.98 3.90 -20.83
N ALA A 85 4.82 3.93 -19.50
CA ALA A 85 5.76 4.51 -18.57
C ALA A 85 5.97 3.63 -17.34
N ARG A 86 7.16 3.76 -16.74
CA ARG A 86 7.55 3.08 -15.51
C ARG A 86 7.43 4.05 -14.34
N TYR A 87 6.82 3.57 -13.27
CA TYR A 87 6.66 4.29 -12.01
C TYR A 87 7.22 3.47 -10.85
N ARG A 88 7.52 4.13 -9.74
CA ARG A 88 7.81 3.52 -8.45
C ARG A 88 6.73 3.92 -7.46
N CYS A 89 6.06 2.95 -6.86
CA CYS A 89 5.22 3.22 -5.70
C CYS A 89 6.12 3.56 -4.53
N LEU A 90 5.93 4.74 -3.95
CA LEU A 90 6.58 5.12 -2.70
C LEU A 90 5.72 4.50 -1.59
N GLY A 91 6.27 3.55 -0.84
CA GLY A 91 5.63 3.08 0.40
C GLY A 91 5.55 4.24 1.39
N ALA A 92 4.45 4.29 2.16
CA ALA A 92 4.25 5.26 3.23
C ALA A 92 5.19 5.00 4.42
#